data_AF-A0A0M3IYR6-F1
#
_entry.id   AF-A0A0M3IYR6-F1
#
_cell.length_a   1.000
_cell.length_b   1.000
_cell.length_c   1.000
_cell.angle_alpha   90.00
_cell.angle_beta   90.00
_cell.angle_gamma   90.00
#
_symmetry.space_group_name_H-M   'P 1'
#
loop_
_entity.id
_entity.type
_entity.pdbx_description
1 polymer ?
#
loop_
_entity_poly.entity_id
_entity_poly.type
_entity_poly.pdbx_seq_one_letter_code
_entity_poly.pdbx_strand_id
1 'polypeptide(L)'
;MCYCSAKQMAKQYSQLQPYYNSRSVLVAVGDDFAFSDPGDLPQVHKIYSKLFSYINSHPHFNMKVQFGTVTDFFDSLQGTESFPLLDGDFFPYVDNLNTLSGSWTGFYNHRPYHKRFERIVQAKLRAVDLLCVAVGTCAEISERNEISRRDLALFQHHDAITGTSQRPVMLDYLKRFQFTTFALLGSSVSQSIMVNSKRNLILK
;
A
#
# COMPACT_ATOMS: atom_id res chain seq x y z
N MET A 1 17.19 30.21 -17.57
CA MET A 1 16.68 29.78 -16.24
C MET A 1 17.12 28.39 -15.78
N CYS A 2 17.88 27.58 -16.55
CA CYS A 2 18.11 26.16 -16.20
C CYS A 2 19.35 25.90 -15.31
N TYR A 3 20.37 26.75 -15.34
CA TYR A 3 21.66 26.50 -14.69
C TYR A 3 21.59 26.43 -13.15
N CYS A 4 21.06 27.48 -12.51
CA CYS A 4 21.00 27.54 -11.05
C CYS A 4 20.16 26.40 -10.47
N SER A 5 19.03 26.06 -11.11
CA SER A 5 18.16 24.96 -10.71
C SER A 5 18.85 23.60 -10.85
N ALA A 6 19.57 23.35 -11.95
CA ALA A 6 20.31 22.10 -12.12
C ALA A 6 21.43 21.96 -11.08
N LYS A 7 22.16 23.03 -10.78
CA LYS A 7 23.19 23.05 -9.72
C LYS A 7 22.59 22.80 -8.35
N GLN A 8 21.43 23.37 -8.05
CA GLN A 8 20.72 23.14 -6.79
C GLN A 8 20.26 21.67 -6.66
N MET A 9 19.64 21.11 -7.70
CA MET A 9 19.22 19.71 -7.73
C MET A 9 20.41 18.76 -7.54
N ALA A 10 21.49 18.94 -8.31
CA ALA A 10 22.70 18.14 -8.18
C ALA A 10 23.27 18.23 -6.76
N LYS A 11 23.33 19.44 -6.16
CA LYS A 11 23.77 19.62 -4.77
C LYS A 11 22.90 18.82 -3.79
N GLN A 12 21.58 18.87 -3.92
CA GLN A 12 20.67 18.13 -3.04
C GLN A 12 20.84 16.61 -3.20
N TYR A 13 20.99 16.11 -4.44
CA TYR A 13 21.19 14.68 -4.67
C TYR A 13 22.53 14.19 -4.11
N SER A 14 23.60 14.97 -4.26
CA SER A 14 24.90 14.66 -3.65
C SER A 14 24.84 14.66 -2.12
N GLN A 15 23.96 15.44 -1.49
CA GLN A 15 23.77 15.43 -0.04
C GLN A 15 23.04 14.18 0.47
N LEU A 16 22.31 13.47 -0.38
CA LEU A 16 21.65 12.20 -0.03
C LEU A 16 22.63 11.03 -0.05
N GLN A 17 23.62 11.05 -0.94
CA GLN A 17 24.56 9.95 -1.18
C GLN A 17 25.21 9.36 0.09
N PRO A 18 25.65 10.15 1.09
CA PRO A 18 26.25 9.61 2.33
C PRO A 18 25.31 8.72 3.16
N TYR A 19 23.99 8.80 2.96
CA TYR A 19 23.00 7.97 3.66
C TYR A 19 22.71 6.66 2.93
N TYR A 20 23.29 6.44 1.75
CA TYR A 20 23.13 5.22 0.96
C TYR A 20 24.44 4.44 0.93
N ASN A 21 24.38 3.15 1.27
CA ASN A 21 25.51 2.24 1.07
C ASN A 21 25.56 1.71 -0.37
N SER A 22 25.39 2.57 -1.38
CA SER A 22 25.42 2.19 -2.80
C SER A 22 25.80 3.37 -3.67
N ARG A 23 26.12 3.16 -4.96
CA ARG A 23 26.38 4.25 -5.92
C ARG A 23 25.10 4.91 -6.44
N SER A 24 23.95 4.33 -6.16
CA SER A 24 22.64 4.79 -6.61
C SER A 24 21.89 5.44 -5.46
N VAL A 25 21.18 6.52 -5.77
CA VAL A 25 20.24 7.18 -4.84
C VAL A 25 18.86 7.12 -5.46
N LEU A 26 17.88 6.63 -4.70
CA LEU A 26 16.48 6.73 -5.08
C LEU A 26 15.94 8.09 -4.63
N VAL A 27 15.40 8.86 -5.58
CA VAL A 27 14.72 10.12 -5.29
C VAL A 27 13.28 10.01 -5.78
N ALA A 28 12.34 9.96 -4.85
CA ALA A 28 10.93 9.95 -5.18
C ALA A 28 10.49 11.33 -5.73
N VAL A 29 9.66 11.31 -6.78
CA VAL A 29 9.03 12.50 -7.35
C VAL A 29 7.53 12.28 -7.34
N GLY A 30 6.84 13.02 -6.48
CA GLY A 30 5.40 12.88 -6.26
C GLY A 30 5.03 13.41 -4.88
N ASP A 31 3.74 13.36 -4.59
CA ASP A 31 3.14 13.74 -3.32
C ASP A 31 1.69 13.18 -3.28
N ASP A 32 0.96 13.43 -2.21
CA ASP A 32 -0.46 13.07 -2.07
C ASP A 32 -1.28 13.58 -3.26
N PHE A 33 -1.88 12.66 -4.01
CA PHE A 33 -2.68 12.93 -5.21
C PHE A 33 -1.95 13.71 -6.32
N ALA A 34 -0.62 13.75 -6.32
CA ALA A 34 0.16 14.32 -7.41
C ALA A 34 -0.13 13.60 -8.74
N PHE A 35 0.03 14.34 -9.84
CA PHE A 35 -0.22 13.84 -11.21
C PHE A 35 -1.68 13.50 -11.53
N SER A 36 -2.63 14.03 -10.75
CA SER A 36 -4.06 13.88 -11.03
C SER A 36 -4.51 14.69 -12.25
N ASP A 37 -3.84 15.81 -12.56
CA ASP A 37 -4.10 16.57 -13.78
C ASP A 37 -3.33 15.95 -14.97
N PRO A 38 -3.97 15.71 -16.14
CA PRO A 38 -3.31 15.15 -17.31
C PRO A 38 -2.08 15.94 -17.81
N GLY A 39 -1.99 17.23 -17.50
CA GLY A 39 -0.88 18.11 -17.84
C GLY A 39 0.33 18.03 -16.90
N ASP A 40 0.16 17.54 -15.67
CA ASP A 40 1.21 17.50 -14.65
C ASP A 40 2.39 16.65 -15.10
N LEU A 41 2.13 15.40 -15.47
CA LEU A 41 3.19 14.45 -15.82
C LEU A 41 3.99 14.89 -17.07
N PRO A 42 3.37 15.35 -18.18
CA PRO A 42 4.09 15.96 -19.29
C PRO A 42 4.95 17.16 -18.88
N GLN A 43 4.45 18.02 -17.99
CA GLN A 43 5.19 19.19 -17.52
C GLN A 43 6.40 18.79 -16.67
N VAL A 44 6.22 17.89 -15.70
CA VAL A 44 7.31 17.35 -14.88
C VAL A 44 8.35 16.68 -15.76
N HIS A 45 7.93 15.79 -16.67
CA HIS A 45 8.85 15.11 -17.59
C HIS A 45 9.67 16.11 -18.42
N LYS A 46 9.02 17.14 -18.98
CA LYS A 46 9.68 18.20 -19.78
C LYS A 46 10.72 18.98 -18.97
N ILE A 47 10.41 19.34 -17.73
CA ILE A 47 11.32 20.11 -16.86
C ILE A 47 12.50 19.24 -16.43
N TYR A 48 12.22 18.06 -15.88
CA TYR A 48 13.25 17.15 -15.39
C TYR A 48 14.16 16.67 -16.52
N SER A 49 13.63 16.38 -17.72
CA SER A 49 14.46 16.01 -18.88
C SER A 49 15.51 17.07 -19.22
N LYS A 50 15.16 18.36 -19.13
CA LYS A 50 16.11 19.46 -19.38
C LYS A 50 17.18 19.55 -18.29
N LEU A 51 16.78 19.40 -17.03
CA LEU A 51 17.71 19.40 -15.89
C LEU A 51 18.66 18.20 -15.97
N PHE A 52 18.15 17.01 -16.26
CA PHE A 52 18.93 15.79 -16.40
C PHE A 52 19.90 15.87 -17.57
N SER A 53 19.45 16.35 -18.72
CA SER A 53 20.30 16.61 -19.88
C SER A 53 21.44 17.57 -19.53
N TYR A 54 21.15 18.64 -18.78
CA TYR A 54 22.18 19.57 -18.32
C TYR A 54 23.17 18.90 -17.36
N ILE A 55 22.70 18.22 -16.31
CA ILE A 55 23.58 17.57 -15.33
C ILE A 55 24.46 16.51 -16.00
N ASN A 56 23.87 15.63 -16.82
CA ASN A 56 24.57 14.52 -17.47
C ASN A 56 25.61 14.99 -18.51
N SER A 57 25.43 16.17 -19.11
CA SER A 57 26.38 16.74 -20.07
C SER A 57 27.54 17.52 -19.41
N HIS A 58 27.54 17.64 -18.08
CA HIS A 58 28.52 18.44 -17.33
C HIS A 58 29.29 17.56 -16.33
N PRO A 59 30.48 17.04 -16.72
CA PRO A 59 31.24 16.07 -15.93
C PRO A 59 31.61 16.52 -14.50
N HIS A 60 31.66 17.84 -14.25
CA HIS A 60 32.00 18.39 -12.93
C HIS A 60 30.98 18.05 -11.84
N PHE A 61 29.76 17.63 -12.19
CA PHE A 61 28.77 17.14 -11.21
C PHE A 61 29.05 15.71 -10.74
N ASN A 62 29.85 14.92 -11.49
CA ASN A 62 30.19 13.54 -11.18
C ASN A 62 28.97 12.66 -10.82
N MET A 63 27.89 12.79 -11.59
CA MET A 63 26.67 11.99 -11.40
C MET A 63 25.99 11.72 -12.73
N LYS A 64 25.18 10.65 -12.76
CA LYS A 64 24.24 10.36 -13.83
C LYS A 64 22.84 10.36 -13.24
N VAL A 65 21.96 11.21 -13.77
CA VAL A 65 20.56 11.32 -13.37
C VAL A 65 19.65 10.86 -14.49
N GLN A 66 18.60 10.11 -14.15
CA GLN A 66 17.64 9.58 -15.12
C GLN A 66 16.30 9.32 -14.42
N PHE A 67 15.23 9.25 -15.19
CA PHE A 67 14.00 8.65 -14.70
C PHE A 67 14.21 7.14 -14.48
N GLY A 68 13.56 6.60 -13.48
CA GLY A 68 13.63 5.17 -13.17
C GLY A 68 12.44 4.75 -12.32
N THR A 69 12.30 3.44 -12.20
CA THR A 69 11.33 2.78 -11.33
C THR A 69 12.00 2.35 -10.03
N VAL A 70 11.19 1.94 -9.05
CA VAL A 70 11.71 1.31 -7.82
C VAL A 70 12.49 0.04 -8.15
N THR A 71 12.08 -0.72 -9.18
CA THR A 71 12.79 -1.90 -9.68
C THR A 71 14.17 -1.54 -10.21
N ASP A 72 14.28 -0.52 -11.06
CA ASP A 72 15.59 -0.08 -11.61
C ASP A 72 16.59 0.29 -10.50
N PHE A 73 16.08 0.90 -9.41
CA PHE A 73 16.92 1.20 -8.25
C PHE A 73 17.42 -0.08 -7.58
N PHE A 74 16.56 -1.05 -7.24
CA PHE A 74 16.98 -2.29 -6.60
C PHE A 74 17.88 -3.14 -7.51
N ASP A 75 17.65 -3.15 -8.81
CA ASP A 75 18.54 -3.81 -9.78
C ASP A 75 19.93 -3.16 -9.81
N SER A 76 20.00 -1.84 -9.66
CA SER A 76 21.29 -1.13 -9.56
C SER A 76 22.09 -1.44 -8.29
N LEU A 77 21.46 -2.07 -7.29
CA LEU A 77 22.14 -2.48 -6.05
C LEU A 77 22.83 -3.85 -6.17
N GLN A 78 22.57 -4.62 -7.24
CA GLN A 78 23.19 -5.92 -7.45
C GLN A 78 24.72 -5.79 -7.48
N GLY A 79 25.42 -6.61 -6.69
CA GLY A 79 26.87 -6.54 -6.52
C GLY A 79 27.38 -5.55 -5.45
N THR A 80 26.48 -4.89 -4.70
CA THR A 80 26.86 -4.13 -3.50
C THR A 80 27.27 -5.09 -2.37
N GLU A 81 28.49 -4.94 -1.84
CA GLU A 81 29.17 -6.03 -1.12
C GLU A 81 28.68 -6.34 0.31
N SER A 82 27.76 -5.56 0.89
CA SER A 82 27.01 -5.99 2.09
C SER A 82 25.94 -4.98 2.50
N PHE A 83 24.80 -5.46 3.01
CA PHE A 83 23.82 -4.66 3.74
C PHE A 83 23.83 -5.06 5.23
N PRO A 84 23.62 -4.11 6.16
CA PRO A 84 23.51 -4.45 7.57
C PRO A 84 22.29 -5.35 7.80
N LEU A 85 22.45 -6.35 8.66
CA LEU A 85 21.32 -7.10 9.19
C LEU A 85 20.61 -6.23 10.23
N LEU A 86 19.29 -6.11 10.11
CA LEU A 86 18.43 -5.42 11.07
C LEU A 86 17.31 -6.38 11.48
N ASP A 87 17.05 -6.46 12.79
CA ASP A 87 15.99 -7.26 13.39
C ASP A 87 15.14 -6.39 14.33
N GLY A 88 13.87 -6.77 14.50
CA GLY A 88 12.87 -6.00 15.23
C GLY A 88 11.80 -5.35 14.35
N ASP A 89 11.09 -4.37 14.90
CA ASP A 89 10.08 -3.58 14.20
C ASP A 89 10.39 -2.07 14.26
N PHE A 90 9.52 -1.25 13.68
CA PHE A 90 9.62 0.21 13.69
C PHE A 90 8.49 0.85 14.50
N PHE A 91 8.04 0.20 15.59
CA PHE A 91 7.01 0.73 16.47
C PHE A 91 7.57 1.12 17.87
N PRO A 92 7.06 2.20 18.47
CA PRO A 92 6.14 3.18 17.92
C PRO A 92 6.85 4.19 17.00
N TYR A 93 6.14 4.65 15.96
CA TYR A 93 6.62 5.76 15.12
C TYR A 93 6.50 7.09 15.87
N VAL A 94 7.55 7.92 15.75
CA VAL A 94 7.65 9.27 16.32
C VAL A 94 8.22 10.20 15.27
N ASP A 95 7.44 11.19 14.82
CA ASP A 95 7.87 12.17 13.81
C ASP A 95 8.47 13.44 14.44
N ASN A 96 8.02 13.81 15.64
CA ASN A 96 8.47 15.00 16.35
C ASN A 96 8.82 14.71 17.82
N LEU A 97 10.12 14.60 18.09
CA LEU A 97 10.69 14.36 19.42
C LEU A 97 10.52 15.53 20.41
N ASN A 98 10.16 16.72 19.93
CA ASN A 98 10.01 17.92 20.78
C ASN A 98 8.62 18.06 21.40
N THR A 99 7.72 17.10 21.20
CA THR A 99 6.35 17.14 21.73
C THR A 99 6.09 16.00 22.70
N LEU A 100 5.32 16.27 23.75
CA LEU A 100 4.88 15.26 24.72
C LEU A 100 3.98 14.16 24.11
N SER A 101 3.47 14.40 22.89
CA SER A 101 2.53 13.55 22.16
C SER A 101 3.08 13.08 20.80
N GLY A 102 4.41 13.12 20.60
CA GLY A 102 5.01 12.86 19.28
C GLY A 102 4.86 11.42 18.80
N SER A 103 4.52 10.48 19.68
CA SER A 103 4.34 9.07 19.32
C SER A 103 2.95 8.80 18.76
N TRP A 104 2.91 8.16 17.59
CA TRP A 104 1.68 7.86 16.86
C TRP A 104 1.01 6.59 17.40
N THR A 105 0.74 6.51 18.69
CA THR A 105 0.12 5.32 19.32
C THR A 105 -1.40 5.43 19.45
N GLY A 106 -1.97 6.63 19.27
CA GLY A 106 -3.42 6.84 19.37
C GLY A 106 -4.25 6.03 18.38
N PHE A 107 -3.75 5.85 17.15
CA PHE A 107 -4.46 5.09 16.11
C PHE A 107 -4.53 3.58 16.40
N TYR A 108 -3.77 3.07 17.36
CA TYR A 108 -3.89 1.68 17.81
C TYR A 108 -5.30 1.38 18.34
N ASN A 109 -5.90 2.36 19.05
CA ASN A 109 -7.22 2.21 19.66
C ASN A 109 -8.33 3.07 19.04
N HIS A 110 -8.01 4.06 18.19
CA HIS A 110 -9.01 4.94 17.62
C HIS A 110 -10.06 4.16 16.79
N ARG A 111 -11.35 4.50 16.97
CA ARG A 111 -12.50 3.84 16.32
C ARG A 111 -12.50 2.30 16.50
N PRO A 112 -12.52 1.80 17.75
CA PRO A 112 -12.36 0.37 18.04
C PRO A 112 -13.52 -0.48 17.49
N TYR A 113 -14.70 0.11 17.30
CA TYR A 113 -15.84 -0.57 16.66
C TYR A 113 -15.48 -1.07 15.25
N HIS A 114 -14.88 -0.21 14.41
CA HIS A 114 -14.47 -0.57 13.06
C HIS A 114 -13.38 -1.63 13.06
N LYS A 115 -12.38 -1.50 13.94
CA LYS A 115 -11.32 -2.50 14.13
C LYS A 115 -11.88 -3.87 14.50
N ARG A 116 -12.88 -3.91 15.40
CA ARG A 116 -13.56 -5.16 15.76
C ARG A 116 -14.40 -5.71 14.61
N PHE A 117 -15.11 -4.85 13.89
CA PHE A 117 -16.01 -5.29 12.82
C PHE A 117 -15.23 -5.89 11.64
N GLU A 118 -14.08 -5.32 11.30
CA GLU A 118 -13.13 -5.88 10.33
C GLU A 118 -12.78 -7.33 10.65
N ARG A 119 -12.42 -7.64 11.91
CA ARG A 119 -12.06 -9.02 12.32
C ARG A 119 -13.22 -10.00 12.18
N ILE A 120 -14.45 -9.54 12.39
CA ILE A 120 -15.66 -10.35 12.18
C ILE A 120 -15.85 -10.64 10.69
N VAL A 121 -15.72 -9.63 9.83
CA VAL A 121 -15.81 -9.77 8.38
C VAL A 121 -14.72 -10.70 7.84
N GLN A 122 -13.48 -10.53 8.29
CA GLN A 122 -12.35 -11.38 7.93
C GLN A 122 -12.61 -12.86 8.31
N ALA A 123 -13.07 -13.11 9.53
CA ALA A 123 -13.39 -14.47 9.98
C ALA A 123 -14.50 -15.12 9.14
N LYS A 124 -15.54 -14.35 8.78
CA LYS A 124 -16.64 -14.84 7.92
C LYS A 124 -16.17 -15.15 6.50
N LEU A 125 -15.37 -14.26 5.90
CA LEU A 125 -14.76 -14.50 4.58
C LEU A 125 -13.94 -15.79 4.58
N ARG A 126 -13.11 -15.99 5.61
CA ARG A 126 -12.34 -17.21 5.75
C ARG A 126 -13.21 -18.45 5.88
N ALA A 127 -14.31 -18.38 6.62
CA ALA A 127 -15.24 -19.50 6.75
C ALA A 127 -15.90 -19.86 5.40
N VAL A 128 -16.35 -18.87 4.64
CA VAL A 128 -16.89 -19.07 3.29
C VAL A 128 -15.85 -19.72 2.38
N ASP A 129 -14.59 -19.29 2.44
CA ASP A 129 -13.52 -19.89 1.63
C ASP A 129 -13.30 -21.37 1.95
N LEU A 130 -13.26 -21.71 3.23
CA LEU A 130 -13.10 -23.09 3.68
C LEU A 130 -14.30 -23.95 3.27
N LEU A 131 -15.51 -23.41 3.34
CA LEU A 131 -16.72 -24.09 2.87
C LEU A 131 -16.71 -24.30 1.35
N CYS A 132 -16.29 -23.30 0.56
CA CYS A 132 -16.11 -23.46 -0.88
C CYS A 132 -15.18 -24.65 -1.20
N VAL A 133 -14.05 -24.75 -0.48
CA VAL A 133 -13.09 -25.85 -0.68
C VAL A 133 -13.74 -27.18 -0.32
N ALA A 134 -14.42 -27.26 0.83
CA ALA A 134 -15.06 -28.49 1.30
C ALA A 134 -16.17 -28.99 0.35
N VAL A 135 -16.92 -28.09 -0.28
CA VAL A 135 -17.96 -28.45 -1.27
C VAL A 135 -17.37 -28.67 -2.66
N GLY A 136 -16.18 -28.17 -2.95
CA GLY A 136 -15.58 -28.21 -4.29
C GLY A 136 -16.19 -27.17 -5.24
N THR A 137 -16.69 -26.05 -4.72
CA THR A 137 -17.29 -24.96 -5.51
C THR A 137 -16.35 -23.75 -5.63
N CYS A 138 -15.07 -23.89 -5.27
CA CYS A 138 -14.09 -22.80 -5.33
C CYS A 138 -13.90 -22.20 -6.73
N ALA A 139 -14.20 -22.95 -7.80
CA ALA A 139 -14.12 -22.44 -9.17
C ALA A 139 -15.18 -21.36 -9.47
N GLU A 140 -16.26 -21.31 -8.66
CA GLU A 140 -17.37 -20.37 -8.80
C GLU A 140 -17.38 -19.40 -7.62
N ILE A 141 -16.33 -18.58 -7.49
CA ILE A 141 -16.36 -17.49 -6.51
C ILE A 141 -17.45 -16.52 -6.96
N SER A 142 -18.51 -16.40 -6.17
CA SER A 142 -19.58 -15.45 -6.48
C SER A 142 -19.02 -14.02 -6.50
N GLU A 143 -19.53 -13.20 -7.41
CA GLU A 143 -19.21 -11.77 -7.49
C GLU A 143 -19.33 -11.07 -6.12
N ARG A 144 -20.33 -11.48 -5.31
CA ARG A 144 -20.53 -10.99 -3.95
C ARG A 144 -19.37 -11.31 -3.01
N ASN A 145 -18.78 -12.49 -3.13
CA ASN A 145 -17.60 -12.87 -2.36
C ASN A 145 -16.38 -12.06 -2.82
N GLU A 146 -16.23 -11.80 -4.12
CA GLU A 146 -15.15 -10.94 -4.62
C GLU A 146 -15.27 -9.50 -4.12
N ILE A 147 -16.47 -8.91 -4.18
CA ILE A 147 -16.73 -7.57 -3.63
C ILE A 147 -16.40 -7.55 -2.14
N SER A 148 -16.82 -8.58 -1.39
CA SER A 148 -16.52 -8.71 0.04
C SER A 148 -15.01 -8.73 0.32
N ARG A 149 -14.22 -9.44 -0.49
CA ARG A 149 -12.75 -9.44 -0.39
C ARG A 149 -12.17 -8.06 -0.70
N ARG A 150 -12.66 -7.39 -1.74
CA ARG A 150 -12.21 -6.04 -2.13
C ARG A 150 -12.51 -5.03 -1.04
N ASP A 151 -13.69 -5.08 -0.42
CA ASP A 151 -14.06 -4.20 0.68
C ASP A 151 -13.19 -4.46 1.92
N LEU A 152 -12.91 -5.73 2.25
CA LEU A 152 -11.97 -6.07 3.33
C LEU A 152 -10.55 -5.56 3.04
N ALA A 153 -10.06 -5.75 1.80
CA ALA A 153 -8.75 -5.29 1.38
C ALA A 153 -8.64 -3.76 1.40
N LEU A 154 -9.67 -3.05 0.89
CA LEU A 154 -9.75 -1.60 0.94
C LEU A 154 -9.71 -1.09 2.38
N PHE A 155 -10.36 -1.78 3.32
CA PHE A 155 -10.33 -1.38 4.72
C PHE A 155 -8.97 -1.60 5.42
N GLN A 156 -8.04 -2.34 4.81
CA GLN A 156 -6.66 -2.40 5.28
C GLN A 156 -5.86 -1.14 4.93
N HIS A 157 -6.43 -0.20 4.16
CA HIS A 157 -5.84 1.11 3.92
C HIS A 157 -5.40 1.77 5.23
N HIS A 158 -4.25 2.45 5.21
CA HIS A 158 -3.63 3.00 6.41
C HIS A 158 -4.40 4.17 7.04
N ASP A 159 -5.47 4.67 6.40
CA ASP A 159 -6.44 5.58 7.04
C ASP A 159 -7.79 4.93 7.39
N ALA A 160 -7.98 3.67 7.04
CA ALA A 160 -9.23 2.94 7.27
C ALA A 160 -9.16 2.17 8.60
N ILE A 161 -8.39 1.08 8.67
CA ILE A 161 -8.25 0.26 9.88
C ILE A 161 -7.64 1.03 11.06
N THR A 162 -6.81 2.04 10.78
CA THR A 162 -6.22 2.94 11.78
C THR A 162 -7.26 3.92 12.37
N GLY A 163 -8.36 4.14 11.67
CA GLY A 163 -9.42 5.06 12.07
C GLY A 163 -9.09 6.55 11.87
N THR A 164 -8.06 6.87 11.09
CA THR A 164 -7.60 8.25 10.84
C THR A 164 -8.34 8.97 9.71
N SER A 165 -9.17 8.27 8.94
CA SER A 165 -10.05 8.92 7.96
C SER A 165 -11.12 9.83 8.62
N GLN A 166 -11.61 10.79 7.83
CA GLN A 166 -12.73 11.64 8.21
C GLN A 166 -14.00 10.82 8.49
N ARG A 167 -14.90 11.38 9.30
CA ARG A 167 -16.15 10.71 9.70
C ARG A 167 -16.99 10.20 8.51
N PRO A 168 -17.22 10.97 7.42
CA PRO A 168 -17.99 10.47 6.28
C PRO A 168 -17.35 9.25 5.60
N VAL A 169 -16.02 9.24 5.47
CA VAL A 169 -15.26 8.12 4.90
C VAL A 169 -15.36 6.88 5.79
N MET A 170 -15.26 7.05 7.11
CA MET A 170 -15.46 5.94 8.06
C MET A 170 -16.89 5.38 8.06
N LEU A 171 -17.89 6.19 7.70
CA LEU A 171 -19.26 5.72 7.50
C LEU A 171 -19.40 4.94 6.19
N ASP A 172 -18.66 5.30 5.13
CA ASP A 172 -18.61 4.54 3.89
C ASP A 172 -18.04 3.13 4.12
N TYR A 173 -16.89 3.04 4.82
CA TYR A 173 -16.32 1.75 5.22
C TYR A 173 -17.30 0.88 6.02
N LEU A 174 -18.05 1.50 6.94
CA LEU A 174 -19.05 0.78 7.71
C LEU A 174 -20.16 0.20 6.82
N LYS A 175 -20.67 0.99 5.86
CA LYS A 175 -21.71 0.54 4.92
C LYS A 175 -21.22 -0.62 4.05
N ARG A 176 -19.99 -0.56 3.57
CA ARG A 176 -19.34 -1.65 2.81
C ARG A 176 -19.29 -2.95 3.61
N PHE A 177 -18.89 -2.88 4.88
CA PHE A 177 -18.86 -4.05 5.76
C PHE A 177 -20.24 -4.59 6.13
N GLN A 178 -21.24 -3.73 6.26
CA GLN A 178 -22.63 -4.18 6.43
C GLN A 178 -23.08 -4.98 5.21
N PHE A 179 -22.87 -4.45 4.00
CA PHE A 179 -23.19 -5.15 2.75
C PHE A 179 -22.44 -6.49 2.64
N THR A 180 -21.13 -6.48 2.90
CA THR A 180 -20.28 -7.68 2.94
C THR A 180 -20.83 -8.72 3.91
N THR A 181 -21.24 -8.32 5.11
CA THR A 181 -21.76 -9.27 6.12
C THR A 181 -23.06 -9.94 5.64
N PHE A 182 -23.97 -9.19 5.01
CA PHE A 182 -25.18 -9.74 4.41
C PHE A 182 -24.87 -10.70 3.25
N ALA A 183 -23.93 -10.35 2.38
CA ALA A 183 -23.49 -11.20 1.28
C ALA A 183 -22.93 -12.54 1.78
N LEU A 184 -22.02 -12.51 2.75
CA LEU A 184 -21.37 -13.71 3.29
C LEU A 184 -22.32 -14.65 4.02
N LEU A 185 -23.36 -14.11 4.67
CA LEU A 185 -24.43 -14.92 5.27
C LEU A 185 -25.14 -15.76 4.19
N GLY A 186 -25.53 -15.14 3.08
CA GLY A 186 -26.15 -15.85 1.95
C GLY A 186 -25.24 -16.95 1.36
N SER A 187 -23.96 -16.64 1.16
CA SER A 187 -22.97 -17.61 0.65
C SER A 187 -22.78 -18.78 1.61
N SER A 188 -22.63 -18.49 2.91
CA SER A 188 -22.43 -19.53 3.95
C SER A 188 -23.61 -20.49 4.05
N VAL A 189 -24.84 -19.97 4.01
CA VAL A 189 -26.06 -20.80 4.05
C VAL A 189 -26.13 -21.70 2.82
N SER A 190 -25.93 -21.13 1.62
CA SER A 190 -25.99 -21.88 0.36
C SER A 190 -24.97 -23.02 0.33
N GLN A 191 -23.73 -22.75 0.76
CA GLN A 191 -22.67 -23.75 0.80
C GLN A 191 -22.92 -24.82 1.87
N SER A 192 -23.41 -24.43 3.04
CA SER A 192 -23.73 -25.39 4.12
C SER A 192 -24.81 -26.38 3.69
N ILE A 193 -25.81 -25.92 2.93
CA ILE A 193 -26.84 -26.80 2.34
C ILE A 193 -26.19 -27.80 1.36
N MET A 194 -25.27 -27.35 0.51
CA MET A 194 -24.57 -28.20 -0.44
C MET A 194 -23.66 -29.23 0.24
N VAL A 195 -22.96 -28.87 1.33
CA VAL A 195 -22.17 -29.81 2.15
C VAL A 195 -23.07 -30.95 2.64
N ASN A 196 -24.23 -30.61 3.21
CA ASN A 196 -25.13 -31.60 3.79
C ASN A 196 -25.74 -32.52 2.71
N SER A 197 -26.09 -31.96 1.55
CA SER A 197 -26.57 -32.73 0.40
C SER A 197 -25.54 -33.75 -0.08
N LYS A 198 -24.26 -33.33 -0.27
CA LYS A 198 -23.19 -34.26 -0.67
C LYS A 198 -22.94 -35.36 0.36
N ARG A 199 -23.01 -35.06 1.66
CA ARG A 199 -22.91 -36.09 2.71
C ARG A 199 -24.01 -37.15 2.60
N ASN A 200 -25.26 -36.73 2.39
CA ASN A 200 -26.39 -37.66 2.26
C ASN A 200 -26.34 -38.51 0.97
N LEU A 201 -25.66 -38.03 -0.07
CA LEU A 201 -25.39 -38.79 -1.29
C LEU A 201 -24.27 -39.84 -1.11
N ILE A 202 -23.32 -39.62 -0.22
CA ILE A 202 -22.20 -40.54 0.04
C ILE A 202 -22.57 -41.63 1.06
N LEU A 203 -23.59 -41.38 1.90
CA LEU A 203 -24.06 -42.31 2.93
C LEU A 203 -25.20 -43.26 2.46
N LYS A 204 -25.53 -43.26 1.17
CA LYS A 204 -26.41 -44.24 0.52
C LYS A 204 -25.60 -45.12 -0.42
#